data_AF-K1PI55-F1
#
_entry.id   AF-K1PI55-F1
#
_cell.length_a   1.000
_cell.length_b   1.000
_cell.length_c   1.000
_cell.angle_alpha   90.00
_cell.angle_beta   90.00
_cell.angle_gamma   90.00
#
_symmetry.space_group_name_H-M   'P 1'
#
loop_
_entity.id
_entity.type
_entity.pdbx_description
1 polymer ?
#
loop_
_entity_poly.entity_id
_entity_poly.type
_entity_poly.pdbx_seq_one_letter_code
_entity_poly.pdbx_strand_id
1 'polypeptide(L)'
;MALCNGLDHQASRSSSPSSGSSSSSSIDTDLAELLLQLQDEFGQMSCEHQELSHEISEATDPQIREDLERELDALVTRMEGKSQQISKIRRHQNKLDQKKKKKKSVDPSKQRSASANAYCHQNGEVEVTTTIKTRGRSAGVVHVRPSSAREVSLNVLKDMKKLQTTLRKDDLTWE
;
A
#
# COMPACT_ATOMS: atom_id res chain seq x y z
N MET A 1 58.20 -25.88 3.59
CA MET A 1 57.38 -27.04 4.00
C MET A 1 56.15 -27.05 3.10
N ALA A 2 55.94 -28.17 2.40
CA ALA A 2 54.78 -28.46 1.56
C ALA A 2 53.50 -28.54 2.44
N LEU A 3 52.25 -28.41 1.98
CA LEU A 3 51.61 -28.96 0.78
C LEU A 3 50.38 -28.12 0.38
N CYS A 4 50.06 -28.14 -0.91
CA CYS A 4 48.78 -27.69 -1.48
C CYS A 4 47.81 -28.87 -1.67
N ASN A 5 46.52 -28.52 -1.66
CA ASN A 5 45.37 -29.06 -2.43
C ASN A 5 44.61 -30.31 -2.00
N GLY A 6 43.27 -30.11 -1.99
CA GLY A 6 42.32 -31.00 -2.67
C GLY A 6 41.11 -31.41 -1.84
N LEU A 7 39.90 -30.97 -2.23
CA LEU A 7 38.78 -31.84 -2.65
C LEU A 7 37.48 -31.04 -2.83
N ASP A 8 36.96 -31.06 -4.06
CA ASP A 8 35.62 -30.67 -4.47
C ASP A 8 34.54 -31.56 -3.82
N HIS A 9 33.38 -30.98 -3.49
CA HIS A 9 32.07 -31.33 -4.07
C HIS A 9 30.90 -30.74 -3.27
N GLN A 10 29.90 -30.30 -4.03
CA GLN A 10 28.47 -30.53 -3.82
C GLN A 10 27.58 -29.28 -3.60
N ALA A 11 26.86 -29.01 -4.70
CA ALA A 11 25.48 -28.56 -4.79
C ALA A 11 25.02 -27.50 -3.79
N SER A 12 24.85 -26.26 -4.26
CA SER A 12 23.85 -25.38 -3.68
C SER A 12 23.46 -24.28 -4.67
N ARG A 13 22.14 -24.04 -4.74
CA ARG A 13 21.46 -22.76 -5.03
C ARG A 13 21.30 -22.35 -6.50
N SER A 14 20.11 -22.62 -7.02
CA SER A 14 19.35 -21.60 -7.76
C SER A 14 17.86 -21.72 -7.47
N SER A 15 17.49 -21.72 -6.18
CA SER A 15 16.15 -21.30 -5.78
C SER A 15 16.09 -19.78 -5.93
N SER A 16 15.58 -19.32 -7.07
CA SER A 16 15.17 -17.93 -7.25
C SER A 16 14.19 -17.57 -6.12
N PRO A 17 14.48 -16.60 -5.25
CA PRO A 17 13.43 -16.05 -4.41
C PRO A 17 12.48 -15.30 -5.34
N SER A 18 11.23 -15.75 -5.38
CA SER A 18 10.12 -14.99 -5.92
C SER A 18 10.00 -13.68 -5.13
N SER A 19 10.75 -12.67 -5.56
CA SER A 19 10.67 -11.30 -5.05
C SER A 19 9.36 -10.69 -5.53
N GLY A 20 8.28 -10.98 -4.80
CA GLY A 20 6.98 -10.44 -5.12
C GLY A 20 5.99 -10.76 -4.01
N SER A 21 6.16 -10.13 -2.84
CA SER A 21 5.11 -9.79 -1.85
C SER A 21 5.64 -9.40 -0.45
N SER A 22 6.95 -9.48 -0.18
CA SER A 22 7.51 -9.32 1.17
C SER A 22 7.58 -7.88 1.70
N SER A 23 7.46 -6.86 0.86
CA SER A 23 7.61 -5.46 1.30
C SER A 23 6.41 -4.95 2.10
N SER A 24 5.19 -5.42 1.80
CA SER A 24 3.99 -4.94 2.51
C SER A 24 3.87 -5.47 3.93
N SER A 25 4.37 -6.69 4.19
CA SER A 25 4.30 -7.29 5.53
C SER A 25 5.26 -6.65 6.51
N SER A 26 6.44 -6.20 6.06
CA SER A 26 7.41 -5.50 6.91
C SER A 26 6.89 -4.13 7.37
N ILE A 27 6.23 -3.39 6.49
CA ILE A 27 5.69 -2.07 6.83
C ILE A 27 4.56 -2.18 7.88
N ASP A 28 3.75 -3.24 7.80
CA ASP A 28 2.68 -3.48 8.77
C ASP A 28 3.25 -3.78 10.18
N THR A 29 4.38 -4.51 10.27
CA THR A 29 5.03 -4.81 11.55
C THR A 29 5.68 -3.58 12.16
N ASP A 30 6.41 -2.80 11.37
CA ASP A 30 7.10 -1.59 11.84
C ASP A 30 6.08 -0.55 12.34
N LEU A 31 4.95 -0.43 11.65
CA LEU A 31 3.88 0.47 12.05
C LEU A 31 3.18 0.01 13.34
N ALA A 32 3.09 -1.30 13.58
CA ALA A 32 2.54 -1.85 14.81
C ALA A 32 3.49 -1.62 16.00
N GLU A 33 4.80 -1.80 15.79
CA GLU A 33 5.84 -1.51 16.79
C GLU A 33 5.87 -0.02 17.15
N LEU A 34 5.86 0.86 16.15
CA LEU A 34 5.80 2.30 16.38
C LEU A 34 4.54 2.70 17.17
N LEU A 35 3.39 2.10 16.85
CA LEU A 35 2.15 2.36 17.58
C LEU A 35 2.25 1.90 19.04
N LEU A 36 2.85 0.74 19.29
CA LEU A 36 3.05 0.22 20.64
C LEU A 36 3.92 1.18 21.46
N GLN A 37 5.07 1.59 20.92
CA GLN A 37 5.97 2.54 21.58
C GLN A 37 5.26 3.86 21.91
N LEU A 38 4.48 4.41 20.97
CA LEU A 38 3.73 5.63 21.22
C LEU A 38 2.67 5.47 22.32
N GLN A 39 2.04 4.30 22.41
CA GLN A 39 1.07 4.00 23.46
C GLN A 39 1.76 3.86 24.83
N ASP A 40 2.91 3.21 24.90
CA ASP A 40 3.70 3.09 26.12
C ASP A 40 4.14 4.47 26.62
N GLU A 41 4.67 5.31 25.71
CA GLU A 41 5.06 6.68 26.06
C GLU A 41 3.87 7.56 26.45
N PHE A 42 2.69 7.38 25.83
CA PHE A 42 1.47 8.06 26.25
C PHE A 42 1.00 7.58 27.63
N GLY A 43 1.14 6.28 27.91
CA GLY A 43 0.91 5.69 29.22
C GLY A 43 1.82 6.30 30.29
N GLN A 44 3.12 6.40 30.00
CA GLN A 44 4.10 7.01 30.91
C GLN A 44 3.72 8.47 31.25
N MET A 45 3.37 9.26 30.24
CA MET A 45 2.90 10.64 30.47
C MET A 45 1.59 10.70 31.26
N SER A 46 0.72 9.70 31.12
CA SER A 46 -0.53 9.64 31.91
C SER A 46 -0.24 9.34 33.39
N CYS A 47 0.77 8.52 33.69
CA CYS A 47 1.24 8.32 35.05
C CYS A 47 1.85 9.61 35.62
N GLU A 48 2.76 10.25 34.89
CA GLU A 48 3.37 11.55 35.25
C GLU A 48 2.29 12.61 35.53
N HIS A 49 1.22 12.65 34.73
CA HIS A 49 0.10 13.57 34.94
C HIS A 49 -0.63 13.31 36.26
N GLN A 50 -0.87 12.04 36.60
CA GLN A 50 -1.52 11.68 37.85
C GLN A 50 -0.63 12.01 39.06
N GLU A 51 0.68 11.78 38.92
CA GLU A 51 1.68 12.13 39.94
C GLU A 51 1.74 13.65 40.17
N LEU A 52 1.89 14.45 39.10
CA LEU A 52 1.86 15.92 39.21
C LEU A 52 0.54 16.44 39.79
N SER A 53 -0.60 15.85 39.40
CA SER A 53 -1.90 16.22 39.96
C SER A 53 -1.98 15.94 41.47
N HIS A 54 -1.35 14.86 41.92
CA HIS A 54 -1.25 14.53 43.33
C HIS A 54 -0.35 15.53 44.07
N GLU A 55 0.85 15.82 43.55
CA GLU A 55 1.79 16.78 44.15
C GLU A 55 1.20 18.19 44.27
N ILE A 56 0.46 18.66 43.26
CA ILE A 56 -0.27 19.94 43.29
C ILE A 56 -1.26 19.98 44.46
N SER A 57 -1.96 18.86 44.72
CA SER A 57 -2.95 18.78 45.81
C SER A 57 -2.31 18.76 47.20
N GLU A 58 -1.08 18.24 47.31
CA GLU A 58 -0.31 18.19 48.55
C GLU A 58 0.53 19.45 48.79
N ALA A 59 0.76 20.27 47.76
CA ALA A 59 1.59 21.47 47.85
C ALA A 59 0.94 22.56 48.71
N THR A 60 1.55 22.82 49.88
CA THR A 60 1.14 23.90 50.78
C THR A 60 1.69 25.27 50.36
N ASP A 61 2.86 25.28 49.74
CA ASP A 61 3.50 26.52 49.25
C ASP A 61 2.85 26.96 47.93
N PRO A 62 2.27 28.16 47.86
CA PRO A 62 1.63 28.66 46.64
C PRO A 62 2.59 28.76 45.46
N GLN A 63 3.87 29.09 45.69
CA GLN A 63 4.83 29.23 44.61
C GLN A 63 5.14 27.86 43.98
N ILE A 64 5.35 26.84 44.81
CA ILE A 64 5.59 25.47 44.34
C ILE A 64 4.37 24.95 43.58
N ARG A 65 3.16 25.21 44.10
CA ARG A 65 1.92 24.82 43.43
C ARG A 65 1.79 25.47 42.03
N GLU A 66 2.03 26.77 41.92
CA GLU A 66 1.99 27.45 40.61
C GLU A 66 3.05 26.91 39.64
N ASP A 67 4.22 26.54 40.14
CA ASP A 67 5.28 25.94 39.33
C ASP A 67 4.85 24.56 38.79
N LEU A 68 4.26 23.72 39.64
CA LEU A 68 3.73 22.40 39.27
C LEU A 68 2.54 22.49 38.31
N GLU A 69 1.64 23.45 38.50
CA GLU A 69 0.50 23.70 37.59
C GLU A 69 0.99 24.04 36.18
N ARG A 70 2.04 24.86 36.06
CA ARG A 70 2.66 25.16 34.75
C ARG A 70 3.31 23.93 34.12
N GLU A 71 3.91 23.06 34.92
CA GLU A 71 4.48 21.80 34.42
C GLU A 71 3.38 20.84 33.94
N LEU A 72 2.27 20.75 34.67
CA LEU A 72 1.10 19.96 34.28
C LEU A 72 0.51 20.46 32.95
N ASP A 73 0.35 21.78 32.77
CA ASP A 73 -0.13 22.37 31.51
C ASP A 73 0.81 22.05 30.32
N ALA A 74 2.12 22.13 30.55
CA ALA A 74 3.11 21.75 29.56
C ALA A 74 3.04 20.25 29.22
N LEU A 75 2.83 19.39 30.21
CA LEU A 75 2.62 17.96 30.02
C LEU A 75 1.35 17.66 29.23
N VAL A 76 0.22 18.32 29.54
CA VAL A 76 -1.04 18.17 28.80
C VAL A 76 -0.84 18.51 27.33
N THR A 77 -0.13 19.60 27.04
CA THR A 77 0.21 19.99 25.65
C THR A 77 1.00 18.88 24.94
N ARG A 78 1.98 18.25 25.62
CA ARG A 78 2.72 17.10 25.08
C ARG A 78 1.83 15.87 24.88
N MET A 79 0.94 15.57 25.83
CA MET A 79 -0.01 14.45 25.76
C MET A 79 -0.95 14.60 24.57
N GLU A 80 -1.50 15.80 24.35
CA GLU A 80 -2.35 16.09 23.19
C GLU A 80 -1.59 15.83 21.88
N GLY A 81 -0.38 16.35 21.76
CA GLY A 81 0.48 16.09 20.60
C GLY A 81 0.69 14.59 20.35
N LYS A 82 0.94 13.80 21.41
CA LYS A 82 1.12 12.35 21.27
C LYS A 82 -0.17 11.61 20.93
N SER A 83 -1.30 12.03 21.50
CA SER A 83 -2.63 11.49 21.16
C SER A 83 -2.97 11.71 19.68
N GLN A 84 -2.56 12.85 19.12
CA GLN A 84 -2.70 13.15 17.70
C GLN A 84 -1.82 12.22 16.85
N GLN A 85 -0.57 11.98 17.25
CA GLN A 85 0.32 11.03 16.55
C GLN A 85 -0.29 9.61 16.51
N ILE A 86 -0.79 9.12 17.64
CA ILE A 86 -1.48 7.83 17.74
C ILE A 86 -2.69 7.81 16.79
N SER A 87 -3.49 8.87 16.79
CA SER A 87 -4.66 8.99 15.92
C SER A 87 -4.29 8.95 14.43
N LYS A 88 -3.20 9.61 14.02
CA LYS A 88 -2.70 9.58 12.64
C LYS A 88 -2.31 8.17 12.21
N ILE A 89 -1.57 7.45 13.05
CA ILE A 89 -1.16 6.07 12.77
C ILE A 89 -2.36 5.13 12.67
N ARG A 90 -3.33 5.23 13.60
CA ARG A 90 -4.57 4.45 13.55
C ARG A 90 -5.38 4.73 12.28
N ARG A 91 -5.47 6.00 11.85
CA ARG A 91 -6.10 6.37 10.57
C ARG A 91 -5.37 5.73 9.40
N HIS A 92 -4.04 5.69 9.41
CA HIS A 92 -3.24 5.06 8.36
C HIS A 92 -3.47 3.55 8.30
N GLN A 93 -3.39 2.84 9.44
CA GLN A 93 -3.68 1.40 9.54
C GLN A 93 -5.07 1.07 8.97
N ASN A 94 -6.09 1.83 9.37
CA ASN A 94 -7.46 1.67 8.85
C ASN A 94 -7.54 1.85 7.32
N LYS A 95 -6.81 2.83 6.75
CA LYS A 95 -6.75 3.03 5.29
C LYS A 95 -6.09 1.84 4.59
N LEU A 96 -5.01 1.28 5.15
CA LEU A 96 -4.35 0.08 4.60
C LEU A 96 -5.27 -1.13 4.63
N ASP A 97 -5.99 -1.36 5.73
CA ASP A 97 -6.92 -2.49 5.86
C ASP A 97 -8.10 -2.39 4.90
N GLN A 98 -8.64 -1.20 4.69
CA GLN A 98 -9.69 -0.98 3.68
C GLN A 98 -9.18 -1.28 2.27
N LYS A 99 -7.94 -0.88 1.93
CA LYS A 99 -7.32 -1.21 0.63
C LYS A 99 -7.12 -2.72 0.46
N LYS A 100 -6.70 -3.43 1.52
CA LYS A 100 -6.55 -4.89 1.52
C LYS A 100 -7.90 -5.60 1.31
N LYS A 101 -8.97 -5.13 1.97
CA LYS A 101 -10.34 -5.68 1.80
C LYS A 101 -10.87 -5.48 0.38
N LYS A 102 -10.71 -4.29 -0.20
CA LYS A 102 -11.14 -3.99 -1.59
C LYS A 102 -10.40 -4.84 -2.64
N LYS A 103 -9.13 -5.19 -2.40
CA LYS A 103 -8.37 -6.10 -3.29
C LYS A 103 -8.87 -7.55 -3.21
N LYS A 104 -9.32 -8.00 -2.03
CA LYS A 104 -9.87 -9.36 -1.84
C LYS A 104 -11.30 -9.52 -2.38
N SER A 105 -12.07 -8.43 -2.51
CA SER A 105 -13.45 -8.46 -3.04
C SER A 105 -13.54 -8.37 -4.57
N VAL A 106 -12.43 -8.24 -5.29
CA VAL A 106 -12.41 -8.40 -6.75
C VAL A 106 -12.25 -9.89 -7.04
N ASP A 107 -13.38 -10.57 -7.09
CA ASP A 107 -13.45 -11.98 -7.45
C ASP A 107 -13.08 -12.18 -8.94
N PRO A 108 -12.09 -13.02 -9.29
CA PRO A 108 -11.83 -13.42 -10.67
C PRO A 108 -12.87 -14.42 -11.23
N SER A 109 -13.95 -14.76 -10.50
CA SER A 109 -14.87 -15.86 -10.86
C SER A 109 -16.04 -15.53 -11.81
N LYS A 110 -16.03 -14.41 -12.55
CA LYS A 110 -16.97 -14.19 -13.66
C LYS A 110 -16.31 -14.24 -15.02
N GLN A 111 -15.73 -15.39 -15.35
CA GLN A 111 -15.58 -15.78 -16.75
C GLN A 111 -15.88 -17.27 -16.93
N ARG A 112 -16.93 -17.53 -17.72
CA ARG A 112 -17.23 -18.76 -18.47
C ARG A 112 -18.04 -19.84 -17.75
N SER A 113 -19.35 -19.61 -17.65
CA SER A 113 -20.33 -20.68 -17.88
C SER A 113 -21.00 -20.48 -19.25
N ALA A 114 -20.86 -21.51 -20.08
CA ALA A 114 -21.58 -21.88 -21.30
C ALA A 114 -22.42 -20.83 -22.06
N SER A 115 -22.06 -20.60 -23.32
CA SER A 115 -23.04 -20.46 -24.39
C SER A 115 -22.48 -21.18 -25.62
N ALA A 116 -22.86 -22.44 -25.75
CA ALA A 116 -22.88 -23.10 -27.03
C ALA A 116 -24.19 -22.73 -27.73
N ASN A 117 -24.04 -22.34 -28.99
CA ASN A 117 -25.02 -22.38 -30.06
C ASN A 117 -25.90 -21.14 -30.33
N ALA A 118 -25.59 -20.57 -31.51
CA ALA A 118 -26.49 -20.20 -32.60
C ALA A 118 -27.37 -18.94 -32.50
N TYR A 119 -26.95 -17.98 -33.35
CA TYR A 119 -27.72 -17.30 -34.40
C TYR A 119 -28.25 -15.87 -34.17
N CYS A 120 -27.99 -15.09 -35.23
CA CYS A 120 -28.49 -13.78 -35.62
C CYS A 120 -28.14 -12.59 -34.72
N HIS A 121 -27.43 -11.60 -35.27
CA HIS A 121 -28.08 -10.40 -35.78
C HIS A 121 -27.12 -9.62 -36.68
N GLN A 122 -27.68 -9.12 -37.79
CA GLN A 122 -27.09 -8.24 -38.78
C GLN A 122 -26.62 -6.93 -38.15
N ASN A 123 -25.47 -6.42 -38.59
CA ASN A 123 -25.03 -5.06 -38.36
C ASN A 123 -24.57 -4.52 -39.71
N GLY A 124 -25.38 -3.63 -40.27
CA GLY A 124 -24.91 -2.70 -41.28
C GLY A 124 -24.02 -1.63 -40.65
N GLU A 125 -23.05 -1.17 -41.46
CA GLU A 125 -22.43 0.16 -41.46
C GLU A 125 -21.53 0.57 -40.28
N VAL A 126 -20.35 1.17 -40.45
CA VAL A 126 -19.44 1.46 -41.58
C VAL A 126 -18.06 1.52 -40.94
N GLU A 127 -17.11 0.68 -41.37
CA GLU A 127 -15.69 0.87 -41.03
C GLU A 127 -14.99 1.56 -42.20
N VAL A 128 -14.50 2.77 -41.97
CA VAL A 128 -13.71 3.55 -42.94
C VAL A 128 -12.32 2.92 -43.05
N THR A 129 -12.14 2.05 -44.03
CA THR A 129 -10.83 1.43 -44.31
C THR A 129 -10.02 2.31 -45.26
N THR A 130 -9.02 3.01 -44.72
CA THR A 130 -8.00 3.72 -45.51
C THR A 130 -7.21 2.70 -46.33
N THR A 131 -7.51 2.58 -47.61
CA THR A 131 -6.91 1.59 -48.52
C THR A 131 -5.56 2.09 -49.04
N ILE A 132 -4.46 1.52 -48.57
CA ILE A 132 -3.15 1.61 -49.25
C ILE A 132 -3.01 0.37 -50.14
N LYS A 133 -3.02 0.58 -51.45
CA LYS A 133 -2.92 -0.49 -52.46
C LYS A 133 -1.45 -0.87 -52.66
N THR A 134 -1.05 -2.06 -52.22
CA THR A 134 0.11 -2.75 -52.78
C THR A 134 -0.35 -3.99 -53.54
N ARG A 135 0.09 -4.08 -54.79
CA ARG A 135 -0.31 -5.06 -55.80
C ARG A 135 0.40 -6.39 -55.51
N GLY A 136 -0.34 -7.43 -55.13
CA GLY A 136 0.19 -8.79 -55.04
C GLY A 136 -0.75 -9.79 -54.39
N ARG A 137 -1.32 -10.70 -55.20
CA ARG A 137 -1.92 -12.02 -54.89
C ARG A 137 -2.45 -12.29 -53.47
N SER A 138 -3.79 -12.47 -53.41
CA SER A 138 -4.55 -13.26 -52.43
C SER A 138 -4.27 -12.96 -50.95
N ALA A 139 -4.87 -11.88 -50.44
CA ALA A 139 -4.95 -11.58 -49.02
C ALA A 139 -5.99 -12.48 -48.34
N GLY A 140 -5.54 -13.56 -47.72
CA GLY A 140 -6.26 -14.12 -46.58
C GLY A 140 -6.19 -13.11 -45.43
N VAL A 141 -7.32 -12.85 -44.78
CA VAL A 141 -7.37 -12.10 -43.52
C VAL A 141 -6.53 -12.86 -42.49
N VAL A 142 -5.27 -12.47 -42.35
CA VAL A 142 -4.44 -12.93 -41.24
C VAL A 142 -4.97 -12.21 -40.02
N HIS A 143 -5.82 -12.88 -39.26
CA HIS A 143 -6.15 -12.50 -37.90
C HIS A 143 -4.86 -12.67 -37.09
N VAL A 144 -3.98 -11.66 -37.10
CA VAL A 144 -2.80 -11.63 -36.24
C VAL A 144 -3.35 -11.57 -34.82
N ARG A 145 -3.29 -12.70 -34.14
CA ARG A 145 -3.57 -12.81 -32.71
C ARG A 145 -2.75 -11.71 -32.02
N PRO A 146 -3.37 -10.77 -31.28
CA PRO A 146 -2.61 -9.72 -30.62
C PRO A 146 -1.57 -10.38 -29.71
N SER A 147 -0.30 -10.05 -29.91
CA SER A 147 0.74 -10.50 -29.00
C SER A 147 0.40 -10.00 -27.59
N SER A 148 0.40 -10.90 -26.60
CA SER A 148 0.10 -10.58 -25.21
C SER A 148 0.95 -9.40 -24.69
N ALA A 149 2.18 -9.23 -25.21
CA ALA A 149 3.02 -8.09 -24.87
C ALA A 149 2.41 -6.74 -25.27
N ARG A 150 1.75 -6.66 -26.45
CA ARG A 150 1.06 -5.45 -26.91
C ARG A 150 -0.15 -5.14 -26.04
N GLU A 151 -0.86 -6.16 -25.58
CA GLU A 151 -1.99 -5.99 -24.65
C GLU A 151 -1.51 -5.49 -23.28
N VAL A 152 -0.44 -6.05 -22.74
CA VAL A 152 0.18 -5.59 -21.49
C VAL A 152 0.63 -4.13 -21.61
N SER A 153 1.33 -3.77 -22.70
CA SER A 153 1.75 -2.37 -22.92
C SER A 153 0.57 -1.41 -23.02
N LEU A 154 -0.52 -1.80 -23.72
CA LEU A 154 -1.73 -0.99 -23.80
C LEU A 154 -2.43 -0.86 -22.44
N ASN A 155 -2.43 -1.92 -21.64
CA ASN A 155 -3.00 -1.89 -20.30
C ASN A 155 -2.20 -0.97 -19.37
N VAL A 156 -0.86 -0.99 -19.43
CA VAL A 156 0.00 -0.05 -18.70
C VAL A 156 -0.31 1.40 -19.08
N LEU A 157 -0.48 1.71 -20.37
CA LEU A 157 -0.84 3.06 -20.82
C LEU A 157 -2.24 3.48 -20.34
N LYS A 158 -3.20 2.56 -20.34
CA LYS A 158 -4.54 2.81 -19.79
C LYS A 158 -4.50 3.07 -18.29
N ASP A 159 -3.73 2.28 -17.56
CA ASP A 159 -3.55 2.41 -16.11
C ASP A 159 -2.82 3.70 -15.75
N MET A 160 -1.82 4.10 -16.54
CA MET A 160 -1.12 5.39 -16.42
C MET A 160 -2.09 6.55 -16.62
N LYS A 161 -2.90 6.51 -17.69
CA LYS A 161 -3.90 7.55 -17.97
C LYS A 161 -4.96 7.61 -16.86
N LYS A 162 -5.36 6.46 -16.33
CA LYS A 162 -6.26 6.39 -15.18
C LYS A 162 -5.64 7.07 -13.96
N LEU A 163 -4.38 6.76 -13.63
CA LEU A 163 -3.67 7.40 -12.53
C LEU A 163 -3.63 8.93 -12.70
N GLN A 164 -3.26 9.42 -13.89
CA GLN A 164 -3.23 10.87 -14.18
C GLN A 164 -4.58 11.57 -14.06
N THR A 165 -5.68 10.85 -14.26
CA THR A 165 -7.04 11.43 -14.24
C THR A 165 -7.74 11.26 -12.90
N THR A 166 -7.37 10.26 -12.11
CA THR A 166 -8.00 9.99 -10.81
C THR A 166 -7.20 10.52 -9.62
N LEU A 167 -5.87 10.63 -9.73
CA LEU A 167 -5.02 11.06 -8.62
C LEU A 167 -5.12 12.58 -8.43
N ARG A 168 -5.59 13.01 -7.25
CA ARG A 168 -5.68 14.43 -6.87
C ARG A 168 -4.51 14.81 -5.96
N LYS A 169 -4.22 16.11 -5.90
CA LYS A 169 -3.16 16.67 -5.03
C LYS A 169 -3.38 16.30 -3.56
N ASP A 170 -4.64 16.19 -3.15
CA ASP A 170 -5.02 15.87 -1.77
C ASP A 170 -4.85 14.38 -1.42
N ASP A 171 -4.68 13.50 -2.43
CA ASP A 171 -4.45 12.06 -2.20
C ASP A 171 -3.02 11.74 -1.74
N LEU A 172 -2.11 12.73 -1.77
CA LEU A 172 -0.69 12.59 -1.45
C LEU A 172 -0.32 13.05 -0.02
N THR A 173 -1.31 13.39 0.80
CA THR A 173 -1.05 13.93 2.14
C THR A 173 -0.97 12.83 3.20
N TRP A 174 0.04 12.94 4.06
CA TRP A 174 0.25 12.07 5.23
C TRP A 174 -0.33 12.70 6.51
N GLU A 175 -1.42 13.46 6.39
CA GLU A 175 -2.06 14.19 7.51
C GLU A 175 -2.63 13.29 8.61
#